data_AF-A0A1A9A613-F1
#
_entry.id   AF-A0A1A9A613-F1
#
_cell.length_a   1.000
_cell.length_b   1.000
_cell.length_c   1.000
_cell.angle_alpha   90.00
_cell.angle_beta   90.00
_cell.angle_gamma   90.00
#
_symmetry.space_group_name_H-M   'P 1'
#
loop_
_entity.id
_entity.type
_entity.pdbx_description
1 polymer ?
#
loop_
_entity_poly.entity_id
_entity_poly.type
_entity_poly.pdbx_seq_one_letter_code
_entity_poly.pdbx_strand_id
1 'polypeptide(L)'
;MVEGEEDEEVINVPGDNYYPYLSSFPKYLQKFKEVIRESVNDSSYHVRCSSIESSHFKGNSNFRDLCYNVAKYLNHLHNTKSNTDTHERCAHLNYILNSDESYYNFAKSSKSDLINAYSGLITNFNDVCYSTIELIDEVTLKKLKDIYDMHELFGKVKSKEISCIDECCANAKKCSSIYDNYIKNCYEDSIDYICDDLGKFKHEYETHMKSVKTVCTDTLKILTPPKKNNSSVTILIPCIVILIIPCFLFIFYKFTPFGLFLRPRVLQMKKMLYNSDEESQDTSVNNHEYIPTSTKMKAYHISYNSA
;
A
#
# COMPACT_ATOMS: atom_id res chain seq x y z
N MET A 1 -23.44 -8.80 19.77
CA MET A 1 -22.55 -7.63 19.59
C MET A 1 -21.47 -8.11 18.66
N VAL A 2 -21.50 -7.65 17.42
CA VAL A 2 -20.49 -7.96 16.41
C VAL A 2 -19.36 -6.97 16.68
N GLU A 3 -18.24 -7.46 17.20
CA GLU A 3 -17.01 -6.67 17.29
C GLU A 3 -16.51 -6.47 15.85
N GLY A 4 -16.45 -5.22 15.43
CA GLY A 4 -15.88 -4.84 14.14
C GLY A 4 -14.39 -5.10 14.18
N GLU A 5 -13.90 -5.78 13.14
CA GLU A 5 -12.49 -5.75 12.79
C GLU A 5 -12.14 -4.29 12.47
N GLU A 6 -11.25 -3.70 13.28
CA GLU A 6 -10.60 -2.46 12.90
C GLU A 6 -9.64 -2.80 11.75
N ASP A 7 -10.14 -2.67 10.53
CA ASP A 7 -9.31 -2.67 9.33
C ASP A 7 -8.22 -1.60 9.50
N GLU A 8 -6.94 -2.00 9.52
CA GLU A 8 -5.81 -1.07 9.45
C GLU A 8 -6.00 -0.21 8.19
N GLU A 9 -6.32 1.07 8.40
CA GLU A 9 -6.47 2.05 7.32
C GLU A 9 -5.13 2.14 6.58
N VAL A 10 -5.03 1.48 5.42
CA VAL A 10 -3.87 1.61 4.54
C VAL A 10 -3.81 3.07 4.12
N ILE A 11 -2.91 3.83 4.75
CA ILE A 11 -2.65 5.22 4.40
C ILE A 11 -2.15 5.24 2.96
N ASN A 12 -3.03 5.61 2.03
CA ASN A 12 -2.68 5.80 0.63
C ASN A 12 -1.83 7.07 0.53
N VAL A 13 -0.50 6.91 0.45
CA VAL A 13 0.43 8.03 0.26
C VAL A 13 0.53 8.34 -1.23
N PRO A 14 0.21 9.57 -1.67
CA PRO A 14 0.32 9.96 -3.07
C PRO A 14 1.66 9.63 -3.70
N GLY A 15 1.63 8.83 -4.76
CA GLY A 15 2.82 8.46 -5.54
C GLY A 15 3.60 7.25 -5.04
N ASP A 16 3.30 6.69 -3.86
CA ASP A 16 4.03 5.50 -3.36
C ASP A 16 3.79 4.25 -4.23
N ASN A 17 2.67 4.19 -4.95
CA ASN A 17 2.38 3.12 -5.90
C ASN A 17 3.01 3.34 -7.30
N TYR A 18 3.85 4.37 -7.49
CA TYR A 18 4.42 4.69 -8.81
C TYR A 18 5.73 3.94 -9.11
N TYR A 19 6.46 3.46 -8.10
CA TYR A 19 7.76 2.81 -8.28
C TYR A 19 7.77 1.69 -9.34
N PRO A 20 6.76 0.79 -9.42
CA PRO A 20 6.73 -0.27 -10.43
C PRO A 20 6.70 0.23 -11.89
N TYR A 21 6.38 1.50 -12.11
CA TYR A 21 6.21 2.10 -13.42
C TYR A 21 7.35 3.03 -13.82
N LEU A 22 8.28 3.36 -12.92
CA LEU A 22 9.32 4.39 -13.13
C LEU A 22 10.23 4.07 -14.32
N SER A 23 10.57 2.80 -14.54
CA SER A 23 11.33 2.36 -15.72
C SER A 23 10.64 2.69 -17.06
N SER A 24 9.31 2.84 -17.05
CA SER A 24 8.50 3.19 -18.24
C SER A 24 8.20 4.68 -18.36
N PHE A 25 8.51 5.49 -17.34
CA PHE A 25 8.24 6.94 -17.37
C PHE A 25 8.91 7.67 -18.54
N PRO A 26 10.15 7.36 -18.97
CA PRO A 26 10.74 8.00 -20.15
C PRO A 26 9.90 7.80 -21.43
N LYS A 27 9.32 6.60 -21.60
CA LYS A 27 8.39 6.29 -22.69
C LYS A 27 7.10 7.10 -22.56
N TYR A 28 6.55 7.22 -21.35
CA TYR A 28 5.33 7.99 -21.12
C TYR A 28 5.53 9.50 -21.27
N LEU A 29 6.72 10.01 -20.95
CA LEU A 29 7.13 11.38 -21.22
C LEU A 29 7.17 11.67 -22.72
N GLN A 30 7.69 10.73 -23.52
CA GLN A 30 7.66 10.85 -24.98
C GLN A 30 6.21 10.90 -25.49
N LYS A 31 5.36 9.95 -25.07
CA LYS A 31 3.93 9.94 -25.46
C LYS A 31 3.22 11.23 -25.05
N PHE A 32 3.52 11.76 -23.86
CA PHE A 32 2.98 13.04 -23.40
C PHE A 32 3.38 14.19 -24.34
N LYS A 33 4.67 14.29 -24.66
CA LYS A 33 5.22 15.31 -25.59
C LYS A 33 4.66 15.19 -27.00
N GLU A 34 4.42 13.98 -27.50
CA GLU A 34 3.79 13.74 -28.80
C GLU A 34 2.36 14.29 -28.81
N VAL A 35 1.55 13.88 -27.83
CA VAL A 35 0.16 14.33 -27.71
C VAL A 35 0.09 15.85 -27.66
N ILE A 36 0.82 16.51 -26.75
CA ILE A 36 0.68 17.97 -26.56
C ILE A 36 1.12 18.79 -27.78
N ARG A 37 1.91 18.23 -28.72
CA ARG A 37 2.29 18.90 -29.97
C ARG A 37 1.25 18.85 -31.08
N GLU A 38 0.33 17.89 -31.05
CA GLU A 38 -0.69 17.73 -32.10
C GLU A 38 -1.57 18.99 -32.22
N SER A 39 -1.93 19.44 -33.42
CA SER A 39 -2.92 20.52 -33.52
C SER A 39 -4.30 19.98 -33.11
N VAL A 40 -4.93 20.57 -32.09
CA VAL A 40 -6.29 20.20 -31.70
C VAL A 40 -7.20 21.41 -31.85
N ASN A 41 -8.30 21.23 -32.58
CA ASN A 41 -9.33 22.25 -32.81
C ASN A 41 -10.43 22.24 -31.73
N ASP A 42 -10.28 21.44 -30.67
CA ASP A 42 -11.28 21.33 -29.62
C ASP A 42 -11.30 22.56 -28.71
N SER A 43 -12.26 23.44 -28.98
CA SER A 43 -12.51 24.66 -28.22
C SER A 43 -12.91 24.41 -26.75
N SER A 44 -13.29 23.19 -26.38
CA SER A 44 -13.80 22.90 -25.03
C SER A 44 -12.70 22.98 -23.96
N TYR A 45 -11.46 22.58 -24.26
CA TYR A 45 -10.32 22.72 -23.33
C TYR A 45 -10.01 24.19 -23.10
N HIS A 46 -10.10 24.99 -24.17
CA HIS A 46 -9.85 26.42 -24.14
C HIS A 46 -10.75 27.15 -23.15
N VAL A 47 -12.06 26.88 -23.21
CA VAL A 47 -13.04 27.51 -22.32
C VAL A 47 -12.79 27.14 -20.86
N ARG A 48 -12.52 25.87 -20.57
CA ARG A 48 -12.36 25.39 -19.19
C ARG A 48 -11.10 25.93 -18.52
N CYS A 49 -9.96 25.80 -19.20
CA CYS A 49 -8.70 26.32 -18.68
C CYS A 49 -8.71 27.85 -18.56
N SER A 50 -9.40 28.56 -19.46
CA SER A 50 -9.62 30.01 -19.30
C SER A 50 -10.49 30.33 -18.08
N SER A 51 -11.53 29.54 -17.81
CA SER A 51 -12.38 29.72 -16.62
C SER A 51 -11.60 29.52 -15.31
N ILE A 52 -10.80 28.46 -15.22
CA ILE A 52 -9.95 28.18 -14.05
C ILE A 52 -8.90 29.28 -13.88
N GLU A 53 -8.24 29.67 -14.98
CA GLU A 53 -7.25 30.74 -14.99
C GLU A 53 -7.82 32.06 -14.47
N SER A 54 -9.00 32.45 -14.96
CA SER A 54 -9.62 33.72 -14.59
C SER A 54 -10.10 33.71 -13.13
N SER A 55 -10.61 32.56 -12.67
CA SER A 55 -11.16 32.41 -11.31
C SER A 55 -10.09 32.29 -10.23
N HIS A 56 -9.00 31.56 -10.49
CA HIS A 56 -8.01 31.20 -9.47
C HIS A 56 -6.63 31.84 -9.69
N PHE A 57 -6.32 32.27 -10.91
CA PHE A 57 -4.97 32.70 -11.29
C PHE A 57 -4.90 34.08 -11.95
N LYS A 58 -5.96 34.90 -11.86
CA LYS A 58 -5.98 36.33 -12.24
C LYS A 58 -5.45 36.61 -13.65
N GLY A 59 -5.79 35.78 -14.64
CA GLY A 59 -5.35 36.03 -16.01
C GLY A 59 -3.94 35.50 -16.34
N ASN A 60 -3.37 34.58 -15.54
CA ASN A 60 -2.03 34.06 -15.77
C ASN A 60 -1.98 33.18 -17.04
N SER A 61 -1.45 33.74 -18.12
CA SER A 61 -1.32 33.04 -19.42
C SER A 61 -0.47 31.77 -19.34
N ASN A 62 0.55 31.72 -18.49
CA ASN A 62 1.40 30.54 -18.34
C ASN A 62 0.61 29.37 -17.76
N PHE A 63 -0.19 29.62 -16.72
CA PHE A 63 -1.10 28.60 -16.18
C PHE A 63 -2.03 28.09 -17.28
N ARG A 64 -2.65 29.03 -18.01
CA ARG A 64 -3.61 28.70 -19.06
C ARG A 64 -3.01 27.78 -20.13
N ASP A 65 -1.81 28.09 -20.60
CA ASP A 65 -1.12 27.30 -21.63
C ASP A 65 -0.73 25.90 -21.14
N LEU A 66 -0.26 25.78 -19.89
CA LEU A 66 0.04 24.48 -19.27
C LEU A 66 -1.22 23.67 -18.97
N CYS A 67 -2.29 24.32 -18.53
CA CYS A 67 -3.59 23.72 -18.35
C CYS A 67 -4.11 23.13 -19.68
N TYR A 68 -3.90 23.81 -20.81
CA TYR A 68 -4.24 23.26 -22.12
C TYR A 68 -3.48 21.96 -22.42
N ASN A 69 -2.17 21.92 -22.12
CA ASN A 69 -1.37 20.71 -22.31
C ASN A 69 -1.91 19.53 -21.48
N VAL A 70 -2.25 19.78 -20.21
CA VAL A 70 -2.81 18.77 -19.30
C VAL A 70 -4.19 18.30 -19.77
N ALA A 71 -5.11 19.22 -20.05
CA ALA A 71 -6.47 18.92 -20.51
C ALA A 71 -6.45 18.09 -21.81
N LYS A 72 -5.56 18.47 -22.74
CA LYS A 72 -5.38 17.75 -24.00
C LYS A 72 -4.87 16.34 -23.80
N TYR A 73 -3.91 16.14 -22.88
CA TYR A 73 -3.42 14.80 -22.56
C TYR A 73 -4.49 13.94 -21.88
N LEU A 74 -5.26 14.50 -20.93
CA LEU A 74 -6.38 13.82 -20.28
C LEU A 74 -7.45 13.39 -21.29
N ASN A 75 -7.78 14.25 -22.25
CA ASN A 75 -8.69 13.89 -23.33
C ASN A 75 -8.15 12.74 -24.19
N HIS A 76 -6.86 12.75 -24.52
CA HIS A 76 -6.25 11.66 -25.26
C HIS A 76 -6.32 10.33 -24.47
N LEU A 77 -6.02 10.33 -23.18
CA LEU A 77 -6.17 9.14 -22.32
C LEU A 77 -7.62 8.66 -22.29
N HIS A 78 -8.57 9.59 -22.15
CA HIS A 78 -9.99 9.27 -22.14
C HIS A 78 -10.47 8.62 -23.44
N ASN A 79 -10.00 9.08 -24.60
CA ASN A 79 -10.40 8.54 -25.90
C ASN A 79 -9.66 7.25 -26.27
N THR A 80 -8.55 6.94 -25.60
CA THR A 80 -7.73 5.75 -25.86
C THR A 80 -7.96 4.62 -24.85
N LYS A 81 -9.11 4.62 -24.15
CA LYS A 81 -9.58 3.70 -23.08
C LYS A 81 -9.33 2.20 -23.27
N SER A 82 -8.96 1.73 -24.46
CA SER A 82 -8.57 0.35 -24.74
C SER A 82 -7.12 0.01 -24.37
N ASN A 83 -6.32 0.97 -23.91
CA ASN A 83 -4.91 0.75 -23.60
C ASN A 83 -4.71 0.34 -22.14
N THR A 84 -4.03 -0.79 -21.95
CA THR A 84 -3.67 -1.35 -20.64
C THR A 84 -2.74 -0.47 -19.81
N ASP A 85 -2.23 0.64 -20.37
CA ASP A 85 -1.24 1.53 -19.73
C ASP A 85 -1.83 2.86 -19.19
N THR A 86 -3.16 2.97 -19.11
CA THR A 86 -3.82 4.23 -18.71
C THR A 86 -3.44 4.65 -17.29
N HIS A 87 -3.43 3.71 -16.35
CA HIS A 87 -3.11 3.99 -14.95
C HIS A 87 -1.67 4.49 -14.79
N GLU A 88 -0.73 3.83 -15.46
CA GLU A 88 0.69 4.15 -15.47
C GLU A 88 0.97 5.51 -16.12
N ARG A 89 0.20 5.86 -17.16
CA ARG A 89 0.28 7.18 -17.80
C ARG A 89 -0.31 8.29 -16.90
N CYS A 90 -1.35 8.00 -16.12
CA CYS A 90 -1.87 8.92 -15.11
C CYS A 90 -0.87 9.12 -13.96
N ALA A 91 -0.22 8.04 -13.49
CA ALA A 91 0.85 8.11 -12.49
C ALA A 91 2.02 8.98 -12.99
N HIS A 92 2.45 8.75 -14.24
CA HIS A 92 3.46 9.59 -14.89
C HIS A 92 3.00 11.06 -15.01
N LEU A 93 1.73 11.31 -15.38
CA LEU A 93 1.19 12.67 -15.43
C LEU A 93 1.27 13.34 -14.05
N ASN A 94 0.85 12.68 -12.98
CA ASN A 94 0.94 13.27 -11.65
C ASN A 94 2.39 13.51 -11.21
N TYR A 95 3.30 12.59 -11.55
CA TYR A 95 4.73 12.76 -11.31
C TYR A 95 5.27 14.01 -12.01
N ILE A 96 5.01 14.24 -13.30
CA ILE A 96 5.51 15.43 -14.00
C ILE A 96 4.95 16.73 -13.41
N LEU A 97 3.66 16.75 -13.06
CA LEU A 97 3.02 17.93 -12.45
C LEU A 97 3.65 18.28 -11.10
N ASN A 98 4.13 17.29 -10.36
CA ASN A 98 4.77 17.47 -9.06
C ASN A 98 6.29 17.69 -9.15
N SER A 99 6.96 17.20 -10.20
CA SER A 99 8.42 17.15 -10.29
C SER A 99 9.04 18.22 -11.20
N ASP A 100 8.35 18.61 -12.28
CA ASP A 100 8.81 19.59 -13.25
C ASP A 100 8.37 20.99 -12.83
N GLU A 101 9.35 21.82 -12.47
CA GLU A 101 9.13 23.19 -11.99
C GLU A 101 8.36 24.05 -12.99
N SER A 102 8.38 23.75 -14.29
CA SER A 102 7.58 24.48 -15.26
C SER A 102 6.07 24.35 -15.01
N TYR A 103 5.61 23.35 -14.25
CA TYR A 103 4.20 23.14 -13.89
C TYR A 103 3.76 23.81 -12.59
N TYR A 104 4.68 24.33 -11.78
CA TYR A 104 4.33 25.00 -10.53
C TYR A 104 5.12 26.28 -10.20
N ASN A 105 6.26 26.54 -10.83
CA ASN A 105 7.17 27.67 -10.54
C ASN A 105 6.96 28.85 -11.51
N PHE A 106 5.71 29.25 -11.75
CA PHE A 106 5.36 30.40 -12.61
C PHE A 106 4.18 31.22 -12.07
N ALA A 107 3.47 30.69 -11.08
CA ALA A 107 2.38 31.39 -10.43
C ALA A 107 2.87 31.95 -9.10
N LYS A 108 2.24 33.04 -8.64
CA LYS A 108 2.35 33.47 -7.23
C LYS A 108 1.55 32.57 -6.28
N SER A 109 1.08 31.43 -6.78
CA SER A 109 0.22 30.47 -6.10
C SER A 109 1.05 29.31 -5.57
N SER A 110 0.52 28.58 -4.58
CA SER A 110 1.21 27.40 -4.06
C SER A 110 1.18 26.25 -5.08
N LYS A 111 2.16 25.33 -4.98
CA LYS A 111 2.17 24.08 -5.76
C LYS A 111 0.87 23.29 -5.54
N SER A 112 0.35 23.27 -4.31
CA SER A 112 -0.93 22.62 -3.99
C SER A 112 -2.11 23.22 -4.78
N ASP A 113 -2.21 24.55 -4.86
CA ASP A 113 -3.29 25.21 -5.62
C ASP A 113 -3.23 24.86 -7.11
N LEU A 114 -2.02 24.76 -7.67
CA LEU A 114 -1.80 24.41 -9.07
C LEU A 114 -2.18 22.95 -9.34
N ILE A 115 -1.75 22.02 -8.48
CA ILE A 115 -2.13 20.60 -8.58
C ILE A 115 -3.66 20.42 -8.44
N ASN A 116 -4.29 21.11 -7.49
CA ASN A 116 -5.75 21.09 -7.31
C ASN A 116 -6.47 21.62 -8.55
N ALA A 117 -5.95 22.68 -9.18
CA ALA A 117 -6.50 23.21 -10.42
C ALA A 117 -6.40 22.21 -11.58
N TYR A 118 -5.28 21.48 -11.71
CA TYR A 118 -5.16 20.41 -12.71
C TYR A 118 -6.08 19.23 -12.39
N SER A 119 -6.21 18.84 -11.12
CA SER A 119 -7.14 17.78 -10.69
C SER A 119 -8.59 18.14 -11.04
N GLY A 120 -8.98 19.42 -10.96
CA GLY A 120 -10.32 19.88 -11.33
C GLY A 120 -10.72 19.56 -12.78
N LEU A 121 -9.75 19.36 -13.68
CA LEU A 121 -9.99 19.01 -15.08
C LEU A 121 -10.51 17.57 -15.27
N ILE A 122 -10.23 16.66 -14.32
CA ILE A 122 -10.47 15.22 -14.47
C ILE A 122 -11.95 14.90 -14.74
N THR A 123 -12.86 15.60 -14.06
CA THR A 123 -14.32 15.42 -14.18
C THR A 123 -14.85 15.63 -15.60
N ASN A 124 -14.07 16.28 -16.46
CA ASN A 124 -14.44 16.55 -17.85
C ASN A 124 -14.05 15.42 -18.81
N PHE A 125 -13.35 14.40 -18.31
CA PHE A 125 -12.78 13.31 -19.09
C PHE A 125 -13.20 11.94 -18.55
N ASN A 126 -14.44 11.82 -18.05
CA ASN A 126 -14.99 10.65 -17.36
C ASN A 126 -14.00 10.03 -16.38
N ASP A 127 -13.36 10.88 -15.57
CA ASP A 127 -12.59 10.41 -14.42
C ASP A 127 -11.39 9.51 -14.77
N VAL A 128 -10.82 9.65 -15.97
CA VAL A 128 -9.73 8.78 -16.50
C VAL A 128 -8.47 8.70 -15.62
N CYS A 129 -8.18 9.75 -14.84
CA CYS A 129 -7.08 9.80 -13.87
C CYS A 129 -7.58 10.11 -12.46
N TYR A 130 -8.80 9.66 -12.13
CA TYR A 130 -9.42 9.88 -10.83
C TYR A 130 -8.53 9.40 -9.68
N SER A 131 -8.50 10.21 -8.61
CA SER A 131 -7.64 10.01 -7.44
C SER A 131 -6.16 9.77 -7.75
N THR A 132 -5.69 10.18 -8.94
CA THR A 132 -4.27 10.04 -9.32
C THR A 132 -3.56 11.39 -9.36
N ILE A 133 -4.22 12.48 -9.76
CA ILE A 133 -3.62 13.82 -9.75
C ILE A 133 -3.79 14.45 -8.37
N GLU A 134 -2.71 14.47 -7.60
CA GLU A 134 -2.69 14.91 -6.21
C GLU A 134 -1.28 15.35 -5.82
N LEU A 135 -1.18 16.18 -4.77
CA LEU A 135 0.10 16.71 -4.32
C LEU A 135 0.93 15.57 -3.71
N ILE A 136 2.10 15.32 -4.28
CA ILE A 136 3.08 14.38 -3.73
C ILE A 136 3.95 15.16 -2.74
N ASP A 137 4.06 14.66 -1.51
CA ASP A 137 4.92 15.27 -0.51
C ASP A 137 6.40 15.21 -0.93
N GLU A 138 7.20 16.15 -0.44
CA GLU A 138 8.59 16.30 -0.90
C GLU A 138 9.48 15.10 -0.54
N VAL A 139 9.14 14.32 0.49
CA VAL A 139 9.92 13.12 0.85
C VAL A 139 9.65 12.02 -0.18
N THR A 140 8.38 11.75 -0.49
CA THR A 140 7.98 10.76 -1.50
C THR A 140 8.45 11.18 -2.89
N LEU A 141 8.27 12.45 -3.25
CA LEU A 141 8.72 12.99 -4.53
C LEU A 141 10.23 12.85 -4.72
N LYS A 142 11.02 13.08 -3.66
CA LYS A 142 12.47 12.88 -3.71
C LYS A 142 12.84 11.44 -4.00
N LYS A 143 12.18 10.47 -3.34
CA LYS A 143 12.41 9.05 -3.60
C LYS A 143 12.05 8.69 -5.05
N LEU A 144 10.89 9.16 -5.53
CA LEU A 144 10.47 8.95 -6.92
C LEU A 144 11.51 9.52 -7.91
N LYS A 145 12.02 10.73 -7.66
CA LYS A 145 13.07 11.35 -8.48
C LYS A 145 14.35 10.53 -8.49
N ASP A 146 14.85 10.13 -7.32
CA ASP A 146 16.08 9.34 -7.22
C ASP A 146 15.96 8.02 -8.01
N ILE A 147 14.85 7.29 -7.84
CA ILE A 147 14.63 6.02 -8.53
C ILE A 147 14.36 6.22 -10.04
N TYR A 148 13.63 7.27 -10.42
CA TYR A 148 13.46 7.64 -11.84
C TYR A 148 14.81 7.94 -12.51
N ASP A 149 15.66 8.76 -11.87
CA ASP A 149 17.00 9.10 -12.36
C ASP A 149 17.88 7.85 -12.50
N MET A 150 17.77 6.90 -11.56
CA MET A 150 18.45 5.60 -11.66
C MET A 150 18.05 4.85 -12.95
N HIS A 151 16.75 4.77 -13.25
CA HIS A 151 16.25 4.11 -14.46
C HIS A 151 16.64 4.85 -15.74
N GLU A 152 16.62 6.19 -15.75
CA GLU A 152 17.11 6.99 -16.89
C GLU A 152 18.59 6.72 -17.18
N LEU A 153 19.42 6.74 -16.14
CA LEU A 153 20.84 6.44 -16.25
C LEU A 153 21.05 5.01 -16.73
N PHE A 154 20.24 4.05 -16.26
CA PHE A 154 20.33 2.67 -16.70
C PHE A 154 19.89 2.48 -18.15
N GLY A 155 18.89 3.22 -18.63
CA GLY A 155 18.54 3.26 -20.05
C GLY A 155 19.74 3.64 -20.93
N LYS A 156 20.56 4.60 -20.47
CA LYS A 156 21.80 5.00 -21.16
C LYS A 156 22.86 3.90 -21.13
N VAL A 157 22.99 3.19 -20.00
CA VAL A 157 23.89 2.01 -19.88
C VAL A 157 23.44 0.90 -20.82
N LYS A 158 22.16 0.52 -20.75
CA LYS A 158 21.52 -0.56 -21.52
C LYS A 158 21.66 -0.35 -23.04
N SER A 159 21.74 0.90 -23.50
CA SER A 159 21.99 1.24 -24.92
C SER A 159 23.38 0.82 -25.44
N LYS A 160 24.33 0.45 -24.56
CA LYS A 160 25.69 0.05 -24.92
C LYS A 160 25.84 -1.48 -24.90
N GLU A 161 25.52 -2.11 -26.01
CA GLU A 161 25.43 -3.58 -26.10
C GLU A 161 26.80 -4.30 -26.18
N ILE A 162 27.83 -3.65 -26.71
CA ILE A 162 29.13 -4.30 -27.00
C ILE A 162 30.13 -4.07 -25.86
N SER A 163 30.26 -2.82 -25.40
CA SER A 163 31.24 -2.40 -24.40
C SER A 163 30.69 -1.26 -23.57
N CYS A 164 30.84 -1.35 -22.25
CA CYS A 164 30.54 -0.27 -21.32
C CYS A 164 31.85 0.34 -20.81
N ILE A 165 32.23 1.47 -21.41
CA ILE A 165 33.43 2.27 -21.07
C ILE A 165 33.05 3.76 -20.91
N ASP A 166 33.94 4.56 -20.36
CA ASP A 166 33.82 6.02 -20.23
C ASP A 166 32.47 6.48 -19.63
N GLU A 167 31.64 7.16 -20.41
CA GLU A 167 30.33 7.66 -19.98
C GLU A 167 29.40 6.55 -19.51
N CYS A 168 29.45 5.37 -20.14
CA CYS A 168 28.68 4.21 -19.69
C CYS A 168 29.08 3.81 -18.27
N CYS A 169 30.38 3.84 -17.96
CA CYS A 169 30.87 3.55 -16.62
C CYS A 169 30.45 4.60 -15.60
N ALA A 170 30.49 5.88 -15.98
CA ALA A 170 30.03 6.96 -15.12
C ALA A 170 28.53 6.82 -14.80
N ASN A 171 27.71 6.45 -15.79
CA ASN A 171 26.28 6.21 -15.60
C ASN A 171 26.03 4.97 -14.74
N ALA A 172 26.69 3.84 -15.03
CA ALA A 172 26.55 2.60 -14.26
C ALA A 172 26.94 2.77 -12.78
N LYS A 173 28.01 3.52 -12.50
CA LYS A 173 28.43 3.85 -11.12
C LYS A 173 27.40 4.72 -10.39
N LYS A 174 26.78 5.68 -11.08
CA LYS A 174 25.70 6.49 -10.49
C LYS A 174 24.45 5.63 -10.23
N CYS A 175 24.06 4.77 -11.17
CA CYS A 175 22.97 3.81 -10.98
C CYS A 175 23.18 2.95 -9.74
N SER A 176 24.35 2.28 -9.64
CA SER A 176 24.65 1.40 -8.51
C SER A 176 24.66 2.17 -7.18
N SER A 177 25.16 3.40 -7.16
CA SER A 177 25.17 4.23 -5.97
C SER A 177 23.77 4.62 -5.50
N ILE A 178 22.84 4.90 -6.41
CA ILE A 178 21.43 5.18 -6.05
C ILE A 178 20.79 3.89 -5.52
N TYR A 179 20.94 2.79 -6.25
CA TYR A 179 20.45 1.47 -5.84
C TYR A 179 20.89 1.09 -4.42
N ASP A 180 22.19 1.21 -4.12
CA ASP A 180 22.75 0.86 -2.81
C ASP A 180 22.18 1.71 -1.66
N ASN A 181 21.78 2.96 -1.94
CA ASN A 181 21.19 3.82 -0.93
C ASN A 181 19.81 3.34 -0.47
N TYR A 182 19.03 2.72 -1.37
CA TYR A 182 17.67 2.28 -1.10
C TYR A 182 17.58 0.79 -0.75
N ILE A 183 18.33 -0.08 -1.43
CA ILE A 183 18.26 -1.54 -1.22
C ILE A 183 18.63 -1.95 0.21
N LYS A 184 19.46 -1.16 0.91
CA LYS A 184 19.87 -1.45 2.30
C LYS A 184 18.70 -1.51 3.28
N ASN A 185 17.55 -0.95 2.91
CA ASN A 185 16.32 -1.00 3.70
C ASN A 185 15.36 -2.11 3.25
N CYS A 186 15.69 -2.82 2.17
CA CYS A 186 14.89 -3.90 1.63
C CYS A 186 15.22 -5.24 2.24
N TYR A 187 14.20 -6.09 2.30
CA TYR A 187 14.24 -7.48 2.73
C TYR A 187 13.89 -8.39 1.54
N GLU A 188 14.38 -9.64 1.55
CA GLU A 188 14.20 -10.59 0.43
C GLU A 188 12.73 -10.86 0.06
N ASP A 189 11.81 -10.79 1.03
CA ASP A 189 10.36 -11.00 0.84
C ASP A 189 9.55 -9.68 0.95
N SER A 190 10.23 -8.54 0.86
CA SER A 190 9.57 -7.23 0.99
C SER A 190 8.53 -7.04 -0.11
N ILE A 191 7.30 -6.71 0.30
CA ILE A 191 6.22 -6.30 -0.62
C ILE A 191 6.22 -4.78 -0.89
N ASP A 192 7.19 -4.05 -0.35
CA ASP A 192 7.37 -2.62 -0.58
C ASP A 192 7.64 -2.33 -2.07
N TYR A 193 6.93 -1.35 -2.62
CA TYR A 193 6.99 -1.02 -4.05
C TYR A 193 8.39 -0.61 -4.52
N ILE A 194 9.19 0.06 -3.67
CA ILE A 194 10.58 0.41 -3.99
C ILE A 194 11.40 -0.88 -4.06
N CYS A 195 11.27 -1.76 -3.07
CA CYS A 195 12.03 -3.00 -3.03
C CYS A 195 11.73 -3.93 -4.21
N ASP A 196 10.47 -4.03 -4.64
CA ASP A 196 10.10 -4.78 -5.84
C ASP A 196 10.74 -4.19 -7.11
N ASP A 197 10.66 -2.87 -7.30
CA ASP A 197 11.30 -2.18 -8.43
C ASP A 197 12.83 -2.37 -8.43
N LEU A 198 13.48 -2.22 -7.27
CA LEU A 198 14.91 -2.45 -7.13
C LEU A 198 15.31 -3.90 -7.40
N GLY A 199 14.47 -4.87 -7.00
CA GLY A 199 14.68 -6.28 -7.31
C GLY A 199 14.70 -6.56 -8.81
N LYS A 200 13.73 -5.99 -9.54
CA LYS A 200 13.67 -6.07 -11.02
C LYS A 200 14.88 -5.37 -11.65
N PHE A 201 15.19 -4.16 -11.20
CA PHE A 201 16.34 -3.39 -11.66
C PHE A 201 17.64 -4.18 -11.50
N LYS A 202 17.88 -4.79 -10.33
CA LYS A 202 19.06 -5.61 -10.07
C LYS A 202 19.23 -6.71 -11.10
N HIS A 203 18.15 -7.44 -11.38
CA HIS A 203 18.17 -8.53 -12.36
C HIS A 203 18.54 -8.03 -13.75
N GLU A 204 17.90 -6.95 -14.21
CA GLU A 204 18.18 -6.37 -15.53
C GLU A 204 19.61 -5.82 -15.65
N TYR A 205 20.05 -5.08 -14.64
CA TYR A 205 21.39 -4.49 -14.59
C TYR A 205 22.46 -5.56 -14.67
N GLU A 206 22.39 -6.58 -13.80
CA GLU A 206 23.40 -7.64 -13.79
C GLU A 206 23.39 -8.47 -15.07
N THR A 207 22.23 -8.72 -15.64
CA THR A 207 22.11 -9.44 -16.92
C THR A 207 22.82 -8.67 -18.03
N HIS A 208 22.56 -7.37 -18.15
CA HIS A 208 23.21 -6.52 -19.13
C HIS A 208 24.73 -6.41 -18.90
N MET A 209 25.15 -6.18 -17.66
CA MET A 209 26.57 -6.04 -17.31
C MET A 209 27.37 -7.34 -17.46
N LYS A 210 26.71 -8.51 -17.41
CA LYS A 210 27.31 -9.81 -17.74
C LYS A 210 27.42 -10.04 -19.25
N SER A 211 26.53 -9.46 -20.07
CA SER A 211 26.53 -9.65 -21.52
C SER A 211 27.55 -8.80 -22.26
N VAL A 212 27.91 -7.62 -21.73
CA VAL A 212 28.91 -6.74 -22.35
C VAL A 212 30.32 -7.33 -22.26
N LYS A 213 31.11 -7.23 -23.35
CA LYS A 213 32.45 -7.85 -23.44
C LYS A 213 33.49 -7.12 -22.62
N THR A 214 33.47 -5.79 -22.69
CA THR A 214 34.37 -4.92 -21.95
C THR A 214 33.56 -4.16 -20.92
N VAL A 215 34.00 -4.26 -19.67
CA VAL A 215 33.34 -3.65 -18.52
C VAL A 215 34.34 -2.76 -17.81
N CYS A 216 33.82 -1.71 -17.20
CA CYS A 216 34.53 -0.83 -16.30
C CYS A 216 35.34 -1.62 -15.27
N THR A 217 36.57 -1.19 -14.99
CA THR A 217 37.42 -1.78 -13.94
C THR A 217 36.84 -1.59 -12.53
N ASP A 218 36.12 -0.48 -12.31
CA ASP A 218 35.66 -0.05 -10.98
C ASP A 218 34.14 -0.20 -10.77
N THR A 219 33.41 -0.75 -11.74
CA THR A 219 31.95 -0.89 -11.65
C THR A 219 31.56 -2.30 -11.25
N LEU A 220 30.65 -2.40 -10.27
CA LEU A 220 30.12 -3.67 -9.80
C LEU A 220 29.30 -4.37 -10.90
N LYS A 221 29.70 -5.59 -11.27
CA LYS A 221 28.90 -6.50 -12.12
C LYS A 221 27.77 -7.18 -11.34
N ILE A 222 27.89 -7.21 -10.02
CA ILE A 222 26.94 -7.82 -9.09
C ILE A 222 26.60 -6.75 -8.06
N LEU A 223 25.33 -6.41 -7.95
CA LEU A 223 24.87 -5.39 -7.00
C LEU A 223 24.63 -6.00 -5.62
N THR A 224 24.55 -5.15 -4.59
CA THR A 224 24.23 -5.58 -3.23
C THR A 224 22.86 -6.28 -3.19
N PRO A 225 22.72 -7.48 -2.60
CA PRO A 225 21.42 -8.11 -2.42
C PRO A 225 20.61 -7.43 -1.29
N PRO A 226 19.27 -7.57 -1.27
CA PRO A 226 18.46 -7.18 -0.12
C PRO A 226 18.84 -7.99 1.13
N LYS A 227 18.42 -7.51 2.31
CA LYS A 227 18.66 -8.20 3.57
C LYS A 227 17.90 -9.52 3.63
N LYS A 228 18.54 -10.54 4.20
CA LYS A 228 17.86 -11.76 4.61
C LYS A 228 17.07 -11.52 5.88
N ASN A 229 15.88 -12.08 5.93
CA ASN A 229 15.07 -12.03 7.12
C ASN A 229 15.58 -13.07 8.07
N ASN A 230 15.65 -12.75 9.36
CA ASN A 230 15.68 -13.78 10.37
C ASN A 230 14.26 -14.35 10.46
N SER A 231 13.89 -15.22 9.50
CA SER A 231 12.55 -15.84 9.36
C SER A 231 12.04 -16.43 10.69
N SER A 232 12.95 -16.86 11.56
CA SER A 232 12.63 -17.32 12.91
C SER A 232 12.01 -16.26 13.83
N VAL A 233 12.33 -14.97 13.71
CA VAL A 233 11.85 -13.91 14.61
C VAL A 233 10.45 -13.43 14.22
N THR A 234 10.18 -13.27 12.93
CA THR A 234 8.88 -12.79 12.41
C THR A 234 7.75 -13.81 12.65
N ILE A 235 8.05 -15.11 12.59
CA ILE A 235 7.09 -16.18 12.94
C ILE A 235 6.96 -16.33 14.46
N LEU A 236 8.03 -16.09 15.23
CA LEU A 236 8.01 -16.24 16.68
C LEU A 236 6.99 -15.29 17.33
N ILE A 237 6.90 -14.04 16.87
CA ILE A 237 6.08 -13.01 17.50
C ILE A 237 4.58 -13.41 17.56
N PRO A 238 3.91 -13.75 16.46
CA PRO A 238 2.51 -14.18 16.51
C PRO A 238 2.35 -15.51 17.27
N CYS A 239 3.27 -16.47 17.12
CA CYS A 239 3.21 -17.73 17.87
C CYS A 239 3.34 -17.51 19.39
N ILE A 240 4.23 -16.61 19.82
CA ILE A 240 4.41 -16.23 21.21
C ILE A 240 3.16 -15.56 21.74
N VAL A 241 2.59 -14.59 21.02
CA VAL A 241 1.36 -13.89 21.42
C VAL A 241 0.19 -14.87 21.57
N ILE A 242 0.00 -15.78 20.61
CA ILE A 242 -1.05 -16.83 20.65
C ILE A 242 -0.87 -17.78 21.83
N LEU A 243 0.36 -18.11 22.21
CA LEU A 243 0.61 -19.02 23.33
C LEU A 243 0.55 -18.32 24.69
N ILE A 244 1.09 -17.10 24.75
CA ILE A 244 1.27 -16.35 25.98
C ILE A 244 -0.05 -15.74 26.47
N ILE A 245 -0.89 -15.20 25.58
CA ILE A 245 -2.16 -14.57 25.96
C ILE A 245 -3.10 -15.57 26.67
N PRO A 246 -3.40 -16.76 26.12
CA PRO A 246 -4.26 -17.75 26.79
C PRO A 246 -3.65 -18.27 28.09
N CYS A 247 -2.33 -18.44 28.14
CA CYS A 247 -1.62 -18.83 29.36
C CYS A 247 -1.78 -17.78 30.46
N PHE A 248 -1.60 -16.49 30.15
CA PHE A 248 -1.83 -15.42 31.12
C PHE A 248 -3.30 -15.34 31.54
N LEU A 249 -4.25 -15.42 30.61
CA LEU A 249 -5.69 -15.44 30.92
C LEU A 249 -6.05 -16.61 31.86
N PHE A 250 -5.48 -17.79 31.64
CA PHE A 250 -5.68 -18.96 32.48
C PHE A 250 -5.10 -18.77 33.89
N ILE A 251 -3.88 -18.21 34.00
CA ILE A 251 -3.26 -17.89 35.28
C ILE A 251 -4.10 -16.86 36.04
N PHE A 252 -4.54 -15.79 35.38
CA PHE A 252 -5.38 -14.77 36.01
C PHE A 252 -6.73 -15.32 36.45
N TYR A 253 -7.37 -16.16 35.64
CA TYR A 253 -8.62 -16.84 35.98
C TYR A 253 -8.48 -17.75 37.22
N LYS A 254 -7.37 -18.47 37.35
CA LYS A 254 -7.16 -19.45 38.43
C LYS A 254 -6.60 -18.85 39.73
N PHE A 255 -5.74 -17.83 39.64
CA PHE A 255 -4.92 -17.37 40.77
C PHE A 255 -5.22 -15.95 41.25
N THR A 256 -6.11 -15.21 40.57
CA THR A 256 -6.54 -13.86 40.99
C THR A 256 -7.93 -13.93 41.63
N PRO A 257 -8.29 -13.09 42.63
CA PRO A 257 -9.59 -13.15 43.31
C PRO A 257 -10.81 -12.96 42.38
N PHE A 258 -10.60 -12.56 41.12
CA PHE A 258 -11.64 -12.48 40.09
C PHE A 258 -12.27 -13.83 39.71
N GLY A 259 -11.59 -14.97 39.93
CA GLY A 259 -12.17 -16.29 39.69
C GLY A 259 -13.42 -16.57 40.54
N LEU A 260 -13.46 -16.06 41.78
CA LEU A 260 -14.63 -16.13 42.67
C LEU A 260 -15.80 -15.26 42.19
N PHE A 261 -15.50 -14.18 41.46
CA PHE A 261 -16.50 -13.24 40.94
C PHE A 261 -17.12 -13.71 39.61
N LEU A 262 -16.36 -14.44 38.79
CA LEU A 262 -16.81 -14.97 37.51
C LEU A 262 -17.48 -16.35 37.62
N ARG A 263 -17.17 -17.14 38.66
CA ARG A 263 -17.75 -18.48 38.88
C ARG A 263 -19.30 -18.50 38.90
N PRO A 264 -20.00 -17.54 39.53
CA PRO A 264 -21.47 -17.48 39.50
C PRO A 264 -22.01 -17.23 38.09
N ARG A 265 -21.36 -16.37 37.30
CA ARG A 265 -21.78 -16.07 35.92
C ARG A 265 -21.59 -17.26 34.98
N VAL A 266 -20.50 -17.99 35.12
CA VAL A 266 -20.25 -19.23 34.34
C VAL A 266 -21.26 -20.33 34.71
N LEU A 267 -21.61 -20.47 35.99
CA LEU A 267 -22.68 -21.37 36.44
C LEU A 267 -24.05 -20.97 35.89
N GLN A 268 -24.35 -19.68 35.84
CA GLN A 268 -25.58 -19.17 35.23
C GLN A 268 -25.64 -19.46 33.72
N MET A 269 -24.54 -19.26 32.98
CA MET A 269 -24.47 -19.59 31.55
C MET A 269 -24.62 -21.09 31.31
N LYS A 270 -23.98 -21.96 32.11
CA LYS A 270 -24.17 -23.42 32.03
C LYS A 270 -25.60 -23.84 32.35
N LYS A 271 -26.23 -23.21 33.34
CA LYS A 271 -27.63 -23.48 33.71
C LYS A 271 -28.61 -23.06 32.61
N MET A 272 -28.34 -21.94 31.93
CA MET A 272 -29.13 -21.53 30.77
C MET A 272 -28.99 -22.52 29.60
N LEU A 273 -27.79 -23.07 29.37
CA LEU A 273 -27.58 -24.08 28.33
C LEU A 273 -28.31 -25.40 28.64
N TYR A 274 -28.21 -25.89 29.89
CA TYR A 274 -28.87 -27.13 30.32
C TYR A 274 -30.40 -27.03 30.31
N ASN A 275 -30.95 -25.86 30.68
CA ASN A 275 -32.39 -25.63 30.66
C ASN A 275 -32.97 -25.58 29.23
N SER A 276 -32.18 -25.20 28.21
CA SER A 276 -32.63 -25.25 26.81
C SER A 276 -32.69 -26.67 26.24
N ASP A 277 -31.94 -27.62 26.81
CA ASP A 277 -31.99 -29.03 26.40
C ASP A 277 -33.18 -29.76 27.04
N GLU A 278 -33.56 -29.42 28.28
CA GLU A 278 -34.66 -30.08 29.02
C GLU A 278 -36.06 -29.74 28.44
N GLU A 279 -36.25 -28.53 27.89
CA GLU A 279 -37.53 -28.10 27.27
C GLU A 279 -37.85 -28.85 25.95
N SER A 280 -36.89 -29.59 25.41
CA SER A 280 -37.04 -30.41 24.19
C SER A 280 -37.48 -31.86 24.45
N GLN A 281 -37.51 -32.32 25.71
CA GLN A 281 -37.80 -33.73 26.06
C GLN A 281 -39.20 -34.00 26.63
N ASP A 282 -40.00 -33.00 26.98
CA ASP A 282 -41.25 -33.18 27.75
C ASP A 282 -42.55 -33.23 26.91
N THR A 283 -42.45 -33.65 25.65
CA THR A 283 -43.62 -34.02 24.82
C THR A 283 -43.55 -35.47 24.38
N SER A 284 -43.99 -36.41 25.24
CA SER A 284 -44.40 -37.77 24.82
C SER A 284 -44.87 -38.68 25.98
N VAL A 285 -46.20 -38.90 26.03
CA VAL A 285 -46.92 -40.16 26.37
C VAL A 285 -47.35 -40.44 27.82
N ASN A 286 -48.67 -40.68 27.93
CA ASN A 286 -49.48 -40.99 29.11
C ASN A 286 -49.35 -42.43 29.68
N ASN A 287 -49.73 -42.54 30.97
CA ASN A 287 -50.46 -43.62 31.68
C ASN A 287 -49.74 -44.69 32.54
N HIS A 288 -50.29 -44.83 33.77
CA HIS A 288 -50.27 -45.94 34.75
C HIS A 288 -48.98 -46.08 35.60
N GLU A 289 -48.96 -46.36 36.91
CA GLU A 289 -49.96 -46.79 37.92
C GLU A 289 -49.39 -46.50 39.33
N TYR A 290 -50.27 -46.33 40.31
CA TYR A 290 -49.98 -46.02 41.73
C TYR A 290 -49.73 -47.29 42.56
N ILE A 291 -48.62 -47.36 43.34
CA ILE A 291 -48.52 -48.18 44.57
C ILE A 291 -47.55 -47.53 45.60
N PRO A 292 -47.97 -47.24 46.85
CA PRO A 292 -47.11 -46.76 47.94
C PRO A 292 -46.83 -47.84 49.00
N THR A 293 -45.73 -47.75 49.77
CA THR A 293 -45.70 -47.61 51.27
C THR A 293 -44.34 -47.88 51.93
N SER A 294 -43.99 -46.97 52.87
CA SER A 294 -43.31 -47.08 54.19
C SER A 294 -42.14 -48.07 54.40
N THR A 295 -41.03 -47.76 55.10
CA THR A 295 -40.81 -47.35 56.52
C THR A 295 -39.27 -47.40 56.69
N LYS A 296 -38.50 -46.59 57.45
CA LYS A 296 -38.47 -46.41 58.91
C LYS A 296 -37.28 -45.48 59.23
N MET A 297 -37.49 -44.38 59.97
CA MET A 297 -36.42 -43.65 60.68
C MET A 297 -36.05 -44.37 61.98
N LYS A 298 -34.77 -44.34 62.36
CA LYS A 298 -34.20 -44.22 63.73
C LYS A 298 -32.69 -44.52 63.67
N ALA A 299 -31.78 -43.97 64.46
CA ALA A 299 -31.66 -42.76 65.29
C ALA A 299 -30.17 -42.72 65.73
N TYR A 300 -29.64 -41.51 65.89
CA TYR A 300 -28.23 -41.16 66.18
C TYR A 300 -27.67 -41.73 67.48
N HIS A 301 -26.33 -41.79 67.60
CA HIS A 301 -25.63 -41.55 68.88
C HIS A 301 -24.23 -40.97 68.65
N ILE A 302 -23.99 -39.80 69.25
CA ILE A 302 -22.70 -39.12 69.39
C ILE A 302 -22.15 -39.49 70.77
N SER A 303 -20.84 -39.72 70.87
CA SER A 303 -20.09 -39.39 72.08
C SER A 303 -18.64 -39.01 71.73
N TYR A 304 -18.24 -37.85 72.27
CA TYR A 304 -16.87 -37.34 72.33
C TYR A 304 -16.17 -37.95 73.54
N ASN A 305 -14.87 -38.20 73.44
CA ASN A 305 -13.99 -38.36 74.59
C ASN A 305 -12.76 -37.45 74.43
N SER A 306 -12.50 -36.66 75.46
CA SER A 306 -11.24 -35.95 75.68
C SER A 306 -10.89 -36.03 77.16
N ALA A 307 -9.76 -36.66 77.45
CA ALA A 307 -8.81 -36.35 78.52
C ALA A 307 -7.51 -37.11 78.17
#